data_AF-A0AAX5NJS9-F1
#
_entry.id   AF-A0AAX5NJS9-F1
#
_cell.length_a   1.000
_cell.length_b   1.000
_cell.length_c   1.000
_cell.angle_alpha   90.00
_cell.angle_beta   90.00
_cell.angle_gamma   90.00
#
_symmetry.space_group_name_H-M   'P 1'
#
loop_
_entity.id
_entity.type
_entity.pdbx_description
1 polymer ?
#
loop_
_entity_poly.entity_id
_entity_poly.type
_entity_poly.pdbx_seq_one_letter_code
_entity_poly.pdbx_strand_id
1 'polypeptide(L)'
;NQKEAKRGEIQPCIRCAKSVGACPMGLEPYLLSALAEHAEFERMEKERLMDCIECGSCQFTCPAIRPLLDYCRLGKGKVGAIMRARQAK
;
A
#
# COMPACT_ATOMS: atom_id res chain seq x y z
N ASN A 1 -3.44 10.53 -25.67
CA ASN A 1 -4.28 10.67 -24.46
C ASN A 1 -3.50 11.20 -23.25
N GLN A 2 -3.06 12.46 -23.26
CA GLN A 2 -2.41 13.06 -22.07
C GLN A 2 -3.42 13.55 -21.01
N LYS A 3 -4.70 13.76 -21.39
CA LYS A 3 -5.75 14.27 -20.48
C LYS A 3 -6.25 13.22 -19.48
N GLU A 4 -6.20 11.93 -19.83
CA GLU A 4 -6.65 10.82 -18.98
C GLU A 4 -5.52 10.21 -18.12
N ALA A 5 -4.26 10.51 -18.44
CA ALA A 5 -3.09 9.95 -17.78
C ALA A 5 -2.68 10.68 -16.49
N LYS A 6 -3.36 11.78 -16.12
CA LYS A 6 -3.08 12.51 -14.89
C LYS A 6 -3.77 11.84 -13.71
N ARG A 7 -3.01 11.51 -12.65
CA ARG A 7 -3.61 11.20 -11.35
C ARG A 7 -4.44 12.41 -10.89
N GLY A 8 -5.67 12.16 -10.46
CA GLY A 8 -6.48 13.18 -9.81
C GLY A 8 -5.91 13.58 -8.45
N GLU A 9 -6.50 14.61 -7.84
CA GLU A 9 -6.06 15.11 -6.54
C GLU A 9 -6.31 14.09 -5.44
N ILE A 10 -5.35 13.96 -4.52
CA ILE A 10 -5.45 13.06 -3.38
C ILE A 10 -6.52 13.61 -2.43
N GLN A 11 -7.50 12.77 -2.09
CA GLN A 11 -8.57 13.11 -1.16
C GLN A 11 -8.43 12.32 0.17
N PRO A 12 -9.08 12.79 1.25
CA PRO A 12 -9.15 12.03 2.50
C PRO A 12 -9.80 10.65 2.31
N CYS A 13 -9.30 9.65 3.03
CA CYS A 13 -9.89 8.31 2.98
C CYS A 13 -11.26 8.32 3.66
N ILE A 14 -12.31 7.96 2.90
CA ILE A 14 -13.70 7.86 3.41
C ILE A 14 -14.04 6.48 3.98
N ARG A 15 -13.04 5.60 4.18
CA ARG A 15 -13.21 4.23 4.73
C ARG A 15 -14.21 3.35 3.97
N CYS A 16 -14.25 3.46 2.65
CA CYS A 16 -15.18 2.70 1.80
C CYS A 16 -14.83 1.21 1.58
N ALA A 17 -13.70 0.71 2.11
CA ALA A 17 -13.21 -0.67 1.99
C ALA A 17 -13.00 -1.23 0.55
N LYS A 18 -13.24 -0.46 -0.52
CA LYS A 18 -13.08 -0.92 -1.91
C LYS A 18 -11.68 -1.45 -2.24
N SER A 19 -10.64 -0.87 -1.62
CA SER A 19 -9.26 -1.31 -1.82
C SER A 19 -9.00 -2.74 -1.34
N VAL A 20 -9.74 -3.22 -0.33
CA VAL A 20 -9.65 -4.60 0.18
C VAL A 20 -10.27 -5.57 -0.82
N GLY A 21 -11.49 -5.27 -1.28
CA GLY A 21 -12.19 -6.13 -2.25
C GLY A 21 -11.53 -6.21 -3.63
N ALA A 22 -10.78 -5.17 -4.03
CA ALA A 22 -10.02 -5.18 -5.28
C ALA A 22 -8.63 -5.84 -5.16
N CYS A 23 -8.16 -6.17 -3.96
CA CYS A 23 -6.84 -6.75 -3.77
C CYS A 23 -6.89 -8.26 -4.07
N PRO A 24 -6.16 -8.77 -5.08
CA PRO A 24 -6.15 -10.21 -5.39
C PRO A 24 -5.49 -11.04 -4.29
N MET A 25 -4.62 -10.42 -3.48
CA MET A 25 -3.94 -11.07 -2.36
C MET A 25 -4.77 -11.02 -1.06
N GLY A 26 -5.95 -10.38 -1.07
CA GLY A 26 -6.78 -10.23 0.13
C GLY A 26 -6.15 -9.39 1.23
N LEU A 27 -5.19 -8.51 0.90
CA LEU A 27 -4.56 -7.61 1.86
C LEU A 27 -5.44 -6.42 2.19
N GLU A 28 -5.01 -5.63 3.18
CA GLU A 28 -5.64 -4.36 3.55
C GLU A 28 -4.80 -3.14 3.12
N PRO A 29 -4.84 -2.71 1.83
CA PRO A 29 -4.03 -1.59 1.35
C PRO A 29 -4.24 -0.28 2.09
N TYR A 30 -5.45 -0.03 2.60
CA TYR A 30 -5.73 1.21 3.34
C TYR A 30 -4.95 1.24 4.67
N LEU A 31 -4.87 0.09 5.36
CA LEU A 31 -4.14 -0.06 6.60
C LEU A 31 -2.64 0.00 6.32
N LEU A 32 -2.16 -0.72 5.32
CA LEU A 32 -0.76 -0.69 4.90
C LEU A 32 -0.31 0.74 4.54
N SER A 33 -1.12 1.50 3.80
CA SER A 33 -0.82 2.91 3.51
C SER A 33 -0.70 3.75 4.78
N ALA A 34 -1.63 3.60 5.72
CA ALA A 34 -1.59 4.34 6.99
C ALA A 34 -0.37 3.94 7.84
N LEU A 35 -0.05 2.64 7.91
CA LEU A 35 1.14 2.15 8.62
C LEU A 35 2.44 2.68 7.97
N ALA A 36 2.49 2.75 6.64
CA ALA A 36 3.63 3.33 5.93
C ALA A 36 3.75 4.84 6.19
N GLU A 37 2.64 5.57 6.22
CA GLU A 37 2.58 7.00 6.61
C GLU A 37 3.08 7.21 8.05
N HIS A 38 2.78 6.29 8.96
CA HIS A 38 3.24 6.33 10.36
C HIS A 38 4.60 5.65 10.60
N ALA A 39 5.29 5.18 9.55
CA ALA A 39 6.56 4.45 9.64
C ALA A 39 6.53 3.20 10.56
N GLU A 40 5.36 2.59 10.72
CA GLU A 40 5.10 1.42 11.57
C GLU A 40 5.45 0.10 10.85
N PHE A 41 6.72 -0.06 10.47
CA PHE A 41 7.16 -1.17 9.61
C PHE A 41 7.04 -2.56 10.25
N GLU A 42 7.18 -2.67 11.58
CA GLU A 42 7.02 -3.96 12.26
C GLU A 42 5.59 -4.49 12.18
N ARG A 43 4.61 -3.59 12.24
CA ARG A 43 3.20 -3.94 12.05
C ARG A 43 2.93 -4.27 10.59
N MET A 44 3.52 -3.53 9.64
CA MET A 44 3.39 -3.86 8.21
C MET A 44 3.89 -5.27 7.87
N GLU A 45 4.94 -5.74 8.56
CA GLU A 45 5.41 -7.12 8.43
C GLU A 45 4.35 -8.13 8.90
N LYS A 46 3.70 -7.86 10.05
CA LYS A 46 2.60 -8.70 10.56
C LYS A 46 1.38 -8.69 9.63
N GLU A 47 1.09 -7.56 9.00
CA GLU A 47 0.05 -7.39 7.99
C GLU A 47 0.42 -7.97 6.61
N ARG A 48 1.47 -8.81 6.54
CA ARG A 48 1.88 -9.53 5.33
C ARG A 48 2.10 -8.64 4.12
N LEU A 49 2.64 -7.44 4.32
CA LEU A 49 2.95 -6.52 3.23
C LEU A 49 3.81 -7.17 2.12
N MET A 50 4.71 -8.09 2.49
CA MET A 50 5.60 -8.78 1.55
C MET A 50 4.84 -9.62 0.52
N ASP A 51 3.60 -10.05 0.82
CA ASP A 51 2.75 -10.82 -0.09
C ASP A 51 2.13 -9.94 -1.18
N CYS A 52 2.16 -8.60 -1.04
CA CYS A 52 1.64 -7.70 -2.05
C CYS A 52 2.38 -7.92 -3.38
N ILE A 53 1.69 -8.10 -4.50
CA ILE A 53 2.33 -8.28 -5.83
C ILE A 53 2.44 -7.00 -6.65
N GLU A 54 2.14 -5.84 -6.04
CA GLU A 54 2.24 -4.52 -6.69
C GLU A 54 1.39 -4.37 -7.96
N CYS A 55 0.26 -5.07 -8.02
CA CYS A 55 -0.66 -5.03 -9.17
C CYS A 55 -1.36 -3.67 -9.39
N GLY A 56 -1.42 -2.82 -8.36
CA GLY A 56 -1.98 -1.46 -8.46
C GLY A 56 -3.51 -1.36 -8.47
N SER A 57 -4.24 -2.48 -8.40
CA SER A 57 -5.72 -2.50 -8.37
C SER A 57 -6.31 -1.65 -7.25
N CYS A 58 -5.67 -1.65 -6.08
CA CYS A 58 -6.11 -0.89 -4.91
C CYS A 58 -6.08 0.63 -5.15
N GLN A 59 -5.09 1.14 -5.86
CA GLN A 59 -4.95 2.55 -6.19
C GLN A 59 -5.98 2.96 -7.24
N PHE A 60 -6.21 2.11 -8.26
CA PHE A 60 -7.15 2.40 -9.34
C PHE A 60 -8.61 2.45 -8.86
N THR A 61 -8.99 1.53 -7.95
CA THR A 61 -10.36 1.50 -7.41
C THR A 61 -10.63 2.57 -6.35
N CYS A 62 -9.58 3.17 -5.78
CA CYS A 62 -9.73 4.08 -4.65
C CYS A 62 -10.43 5.37 -5.09
N PRO A 63 -11.63 5.69 -4.57
CA PRO A 63 -12.33 6.93 -4.94
C PRO A 63 -11.59 8.17 -4.43
N ALA A 64 -10.72 8.02 -3.44
CA ALA A 64 -9.90 9.08 -2.88
C ALA A 64 -8.56 9.28 -3.62
N ILE A 65 -8.29 8.49 -4.67
CA ILE A 65 -7.08 8.56 -5.51
C ILE A 65 -5.79 8.52 -4.65
N ARG A 66 -5.85 7.84 -3.50
CA ARG A 66 -4.69 7.71 -2.61
C ARG A 66 -3.61 6.86 -3.29
N PRO A 67 -2.33 7.23 -3.16
CA PRO A 67 -1.21 6.50 -3.76
C PRO A 67 -0.86 5.23 -2.96
N LEU A 68 -1.84 4.34 -2.76
CA LEU A 68 -1.70 3.12 -1.94
C LEU A 68 -0.55 2.23 -2.43
N LEU A 69 -0.38 2.10 -3.74
CA LEU A 69 0.70 1.30 -4.32
C LEU A 69 2.09 1.87 -3.99
N ASP A 70 2.23 3.19 -4.01
CA ASP A 70 3.50 3.86 -3.73
C ASP A 70 3.92 3.64 -2.26
N TYR A 71 2.95 3.72 -1.33
CA TYR A 71 3.17 3.38 0.07
C TYR A 71 3.48 1.90 0.29
N CYS A 72 2.80 0.99 -0.41
CA CYS A 72 3.11 -0.43 -0.34
C CYS A 72 4.54 -0.73 -0.83
N ARG A 73 4.98 -0.07 -1.90
CA ARG A 73 6.36 -0.15 -2.41
C ARG A 73 7.39 0.35 -1.41
N LEU A 74 7.14 1.53 -0.84
CA LEU A 74 7.98 2.11 0.19
C LEU A 74 8.08 1.18 1.40
N GLY A 75 6.95 0.67 1.87
CA GLY A 75 6.90 -0.26 2.99
C GLY A 75 7.65 -1.56 2.69
N LYS A 76 7.46 -2.18 1.50
CA LYS A 76 8.18 -3.40 1.11
C LYS A 76 9.69 -3.20 1.14
N GLY A 77 10.17 -2.07 0.63
CA GLY A 77 11.60 -1.74 0.66
C GLY A 77 12.13 -1.66 2.10
N LYS A 78 11.38 -1.01 3.00
CA LYS A 78 11.74 -0.84 4.42
C LYS A 78 11.65 -2.15 5.20
N VAL A 79 10.51 -2.85 5.14
CA VAL A 79 10.28 -4.15 5.79
C VAL A 79 11.32 -5.16 5.30
N GLY A 80 11.53 -5.25 3.98
CA GLY A 80 12.55 -6.15 3.43
C GLY A 80 13.97 -5.83 3.91
N ALA A 81 14.32 -4.55 4.08
CA ALA A 81 15.60 -4.16 4.66
C ALA A 81 15.71 -4.55 6.14
N ILE A 82 14.65 -4.35 6.93
CA ILE A 82 14.58 -4.75 8.34
C ILE A 82 14.71 -6.27 8.49
N MET A 83 13.99 -7.04 7.69
CA MET A 83 14.04 -8.52 7.70
C MET A 83 15.45 -9.04 7.38
N ARG A 84 16.11 -8.48 6.36
CA ARG A 84 17.50 -8.85 6.02
C ARG A 84 18.47 -8.48 7.13
N ALA A 85 18.31 -7.31 7.75
CA ALA A 85 19.17 -6.89 8.87
C ALA A 85 18.99 -7.80 10.10
N ARG A 86 17.78 -8.32 10.35
CA ARG A 86 17.52 -9.30 11.41
C ARG A 86 18.15 -10.66 11.12
N GLN A 87 18.14 -11.11 9.87
CA GLN A 87 18.65 -12.43 9.47
C GLN A 87 20.18 -12.50 9.37
N ALA A 88 20.85 -11.36 9.26
CA ALA A 88 22.32 -11.25 9.25
C ALA A 88 22.95 -11.24 10.65
N LYS A 89 22.16 -11.44 11.71
CA LYS A 89 22.58 -11.45 13.12
C LYS A 89 22.51 -12.86 13.68
#